data_AF-A0A960GJH6-F1
#
_entry.id   AF-A0A960GJH6-F1
#
_cell.length_a   1.000
_cell.length_b   1.000
_cell.length_c   1.000
_cell.angle_alpha   90.00
_cell.angle_beta   90.00
_cell.angle_gamma   90.00
#
_symmetry.space_group_name_H-M   'P 1'
#
loop_
_entity.id
_entity.type
_entity.pdbx_description
1 polymer ?
#
loop_
_entity_poly.entity_id
_entity_poly.type
_entity_poly.pdbx_seq_one_letter_code
_entity_poly.pdbx_strand_id
1 'polypeptide(L)'
;GPEGPSPVTFALRGWTLALDIPTDVPGLSTLLDAMDADVAAAGGRIYLTKDSRMAPETFRAMYPRAAEFAAVRDRVDPERKFRSDLSARLGM
;
A
#
# COMPACT_ATOMS: atom_id res chain seq x y z
N GLY A 1 3.09 7.55 14.70
CA GLY A 1 2.85 9.00 14.90
C GLY A 1 1.37 9.30 14.69
N PRO A 2 0.89 10.55 14.81
CA PRO A 2 -0.45 10.88 14.35
C PRO A 2 -0.56 10.66 12.83
N GLU A 3 -1.76 10.40 12.33
CA GLU A 3 -2.00 10.28 10.89
C GLU A 3 -1.77 11.63 10.20
N GLY A 4 -1.00 11.63 9.11
CA GLY A 4 -0.74 12.83 8.30
C GLY A 4 -1.95 13.22 7.43
N PRO A 5 -1.98 14.43 6.87
CA PRO A 5 -3.13 14.91 6.10
C PRO A 5 -3.29 14.23 4.72
N SER A 6 -2.25 13.58 4.21
CA SER A 6 -2.25 12.96 2.88
C SER A 6 -3.21 11.76 2.81
N PRO A 7 -4.04 11.64 1.74
CA PRO A 7 -4.93 10.49 1.57
C PRO A 7 -4.22 9.14 1.44
N VAL A 8 -2.92 9.14 1.11
CA VAL A 8 -2.06 7.95 0.99
C VAL A 8 -0.98 7.90 2.08
N THR A 9 -1.21 8.53 3.24
CA THR A 9 -0.27 8.48 4.37
C THR A 9 -0.11 7.05 4.91
N PHE A 10 1.13 6.62 5.14
CA PHE A 10 1.41 5.35 5.81
C PHE A 10 1.25 5.45 7.33
N ALA A 11 1.70 6.57 7.93
CA ALA A 11 1.76 6.71 9.37
C ALA A 11 0.36 6.71 9.99
N LEU A 12 0.17 5.81 10.96
CA LEU A 12 -0.99 5.72 11.84
C LEU A 12 -0.54 5.70 13.29
N ARG A 13 -1.48 5.93 14.22
CA ARG A 13 -1.25 5.65 15.65
C ARG A 13 -1.30 4.14 15.83
N GLY A 14 -0.24 3.57 16.39
CA GLY A 14 -0.16 2.14 16.65
C GLY A 14 1.29 1.66 16.61
N TRP A 15 1.45 0.38 16.34
CA TRP A 15 2.74 -0.29 16.23
C TRP A 15 3.19 -0.36 14.78
N THR A 16 4.50 -0.29 14.56
CA THR A 16 5.11 -0.55 13.25
C THR A 16 6.11 -1.68 13.43
N LEU A 17 6.03 -2.67 12.55
CA LEU A 17 6.95 -3.79 12.48
C LEU A 17 7.63 -3.77 11.12
N ALA A 18 8.94 -3.99 11.10
CA ALA A 18 9.72 -4.22 9.90
C ALA A 18 10.52 -5.50 10.09
N LEU A 19 10.53 -6.35 9.06
CA LEU A 19 11.21 -7.64 9.05
C LEU A 19 11.98 -7.75 7.74
N ASP A 20 13.18 -8.31 7.83
CA ASP A 20 13.97 -8.71 6.66
C ASP A 20 14.00 -10.23 6.60
N ILE A 21 13.52 -10.80 5.50
CA ILE A 21 13.39 -12.24 5.29
C ILE A 21 14.12 -12.62 4.01
N PRO A 22 14.98 -13.68 4.00
CA PRO A 22 15.61 -14.16 2.78
C PRO A 22 14.58 -14.56 1.72
N THR A 23 14.81 -14.19 0.47
CA THR A 23 13.83 -14.37 -0.61
C THR A 23 13.67 -15.81 -1.09
N ASP A 24 14.60 -16.69 -0.72
CA ASP A 24 14.65 -18.11 -1.10
C ASP A 24 13.91 -19.03 -0.11
N VAL A 25 13.32 -18.47 0.95
CA VAL A 25 12.47 -19.23 1.89
C VAL A 25 11.26 -19.82 1.16
N PRO A 26 11.09 -21.15 1.15
CA PRO A 26 9.93 -21.78 0.51
C PRO A 26 8.61 -21.31 1.13
N GLY A 27 7.64 -20.96 0.28
CA GLY A 27 6.32 -20.50 0.72
C GLY A 27 6.26 -19.04 1.22
N LEU A 28 7.36 -18.27 1.11
CA LEU A 28 7.39 -16.88 1.55
C LEU A 28 6.29 -16.02 0.92
N SER A 29 6.01 -16.18 -0.37
CA SER A 29 4.96 -15.41 -1.05
C SER A 29 3.58 -15.63 -0.43
N THR A 30 3.22 -16.88 -0.15
CA THR A 30 1.95 -17.25 0.49
C THR A 30 1.87 -16.73 1.92
N LEU A 31 2.97 -16.79 2.67
CA LEU A 31 3.03 -16.20 4.02
C LEU A 31 2.79 -14.69 3.96
N LEU A 32 3.46 -13.99 3.03
CA LEU A 32 3.30 -12.55 2.88
C LEU A 32 1.87 -12.17 2.45
N ASP A 33 1.22 -12.95 1.58
CA ASP A 33 -0.21 -12.77 1.26
C ASP A 33 -1.12 -12.87 2.50
N ALA A 34 -0.86 -13.84 3.37
CA ALA A 34 -1.62 -14.00 4.61
C ALA A 34 -1.37 -12.82 5.57
N MET A 35 -0.11 -12.39 5.71
CA MET A 35 0.25 -11.22 6.52
C MET A 35 -0.39 -9.93 5.99
N ASP A 36 -0.43 -9.74 4.68
CA ASP A 36 -1.10 -8.61 4.03
C ASP A 36 -2.58 -8.58 4.41
N ALA A 37 -3.26 -9.74 4.40
CA ALA A 37 -4.66 -9.87 4.81
C ALA A 37 -4.85 -9.59 6.32
N ASP A 38 -3.98 -10.11 7.19
CA ASP A 38 -4.03 -9.87 8.63
C ASP A 38 -3.85 -8.39 8.98
N VAL A 39 -2.90 -7.71 8.33
CA VAL A 39 -2.67 -6.27 8.50
C VAL A 39 -3.90 -5.48 8.06
N ALA A 40 -4.50 -5.83 6.91
CA ALA A 40 -5.70 -5.16 6.42
C ALA A 40 -6.88 -5.37 7.37
N ALA A 41 -7.09 -6.59 7.86
CA ALA A 41 -8.14 -6.93 8.82
C ALA A 41 -7.99 -6.19 10.16
N ALA A 42 -6.74 -5.93 10.58
CA ALA A 42 -6.43 -5.13 11.76
C ALA A 42 -6.58 -3.60 11.55
N GLY A 43 -6.96 -3.15 10.35
CA GLY A 43 -7.01 -1.72 9.99
C GLY A 43 -5.64 -1.07 9.85
N GLY A 44 -4.59 -1.88 9.67
CA GLY A 44 -3.22 -1.44 9.43
C GLY A 44 -2.97 -1.10 7.96
N ARG A 45 -1.71 -0.79 7.66
CA ARG A 45 -1.25 -0.45 6.30
C ARG A 45 0.15 -1.00 6.05
N ILE A 46 0.44 -1.34 4.80
CA ILE A 46 1.78 -1.63 4.31
C ILE A 46 2.41 -0.36 3.77
N TYR A 47 3.69 -0.13 4.09
CA TYR A 47 4.39 1.05 3.61
C TYR A 47 4.70 0.92 2.11
N LEU A 48 4.10 1.78 1.27
CA LEU A 48 4.29 1.78 -0.18
C LEU A 48 5.76 1.86 -0.63
N THR A 49 6.66 2.49 0.15
CA THR A 49 8.10 2.55 -0.18
C THR A 49 8.84 1.22 0.03
N LYS A 50 8.19 0.27 0.71
CA LYS A 50 8.69 -1.08 0.99
C LYS A 50 7.91 -2.16 0.24
N ASP A 51 6.85 -1.79 -0.47
CA ASP A 51 6.00 -2.72 -1.19
C ASP A 51 6.49 -2.94 -2.63
N SER A 52 6.49 -4.20 -3.04
CA SER A 52 6.69 -4.62 -4.43
C SER A 52 5.65 -5.65 -4.91
N ARG A 53 4.73 -6.10 -4.05
CA ARG A 53 3.90 -7.30 -4.30
C ARG A 53 2.42 -7.20 -3.93
N MET A 54 2.02 -6.25 -3.08
CA MET A 54 0.66 -6.15 -2.55
C MET A 54 -0.40 -6.11 -3.67
N ALA A 55 -1.49 -6.84 -3.49
CA ALA A 55 -2.61 -6.82 -4.42
C ALA A 55 -3.37 -5.46 -4.39
N PRO A 56 -3.88 -4.97 -5.52
CA PRO A 56 -4.63 -3.70 -5.56
C PRO A 56 -5.86 -3.68 -4.65
N GLU A 57 -6.53 -4.81 -4.42
CA GLU A 57 -7.69 -4.92 -3.53
C GLU A 57 -7.29 -4.71 -2.07
N THR A 58 -6.18 -5.31 -1.64
CA THR A 58 -5.58 -5.11 -0.31
C THR A 58 -5.17 -3.65 -0.12
N PHE A 59 -4.56 -3.02 -1.13
CA PHE A 59 -4.21 -1.60 -1.08
C PHE A 59 -5.44 -0.73 -0.81
N ARG A 60 -6.55 -0.96 -1.53
CA ARG A 60 -7.80 -0.18 -1.32
C ARG A 60 -8.38 -0.36 0.08
N ALA A 61 -8.27 -1.57 0.65
CA ALA A 61 -8.70 -1.84 2.02
C ALA A 61 -7.84 -1.08 3.05
N MET A 62 -6.52 -1.09 2.87
CA MET A 62 -5.58 -0.39 3.76
C MET A 62 -5.64 1.14 3.62
N TYR A 63 -5.87 1.65 2.41
CA TYR A 63 -5.88 3.07 2.06
C TYR A 63 -7.27 3.51 1.56
N PRO A 64 -8.28 3.63 2.46
CA PRO A 64 -9.66 3.94 2.06
C PRO A 64 -9.82 5.31 1.37
N ARG A 65 -8.89 6.23 1.62
CA ARG A 65 -8.86 7.57 1.01
C ARG A 65 -8.05 7.63 -0.29
N ALA A 66 -7.55 6.50 -0.81
CA ALA A 66 -6.77 6.47 -2.05
C ALA A 66 -7.54 7.02 -3.26
N ALA A 67 -8.88 6.89 -3.27
CA ALA A 67 -9.72 7.47 -4.31
C ALA A 67 -9.65 9.02 -4.35
N GLU A 68 -9.48 9.67 -3.19
CA GLU A 68 -9.26 11.13 -3.14
C GLU A 68 -7.94 11.51 -3.80
N PHE A 69 -6.89 10.71 -3.59
CA PHE A 69 -5.59 10.90 -4.24
C PHE A 69 -5.69 10.68 -5.76
N ALA A 70 -6.37 9.63 -6.20
CA ALA A 70 -6.61 9.36 -7.62
C ALA A 70 -7.37 10.50 -8.30
N ALA A 71 -8.35 11.10 -7.63
CA ALA A 71 -9.08 12.27 -8.16
C ALA A 71 -8.16 13.50 -8.31
N VAL A 72 -7.25 13.73 -7.35
CA VAL A 72 -6.24 14.79 -7.48
C VAL A 72 -5.30 14.51 -8.66
N ARG A 73 -4.79 13.28 -8.80
CA ARG A 73 -3.97 12.85 -9.94
C ARG A 73 -4.67 13.14 -11.27
N ASP A 74 -5.90 12.66 -11.44
CA ASP A 74 -6.64 12.83 -12.71
C ASP A 74 -6.92 14.30 -13.05
N ARG A 75 -7.01 15.18 -12.04
CA ARG A 75 -7.14 16.62 -12.25
C ARG A 75 -5.83 17.29 -12.69
N VAL A 76 -4.68 16.86 -12.15
CA VAL A 76 -3.37 17.50 -12.42
C VAL A 76 -2.58 16.84 -13.55
N ASP A 77 -2.86 15.57 -13.83
CA ASP A 77 -2.23 14.76 -14.87
C ASP A 77 -3.29 13.91 -15.61
N PRO A 78 -4.21 14.55 -16.37
CA PRO A 78 -5.30 13.86 -17.05
C PRO A 78 -4.83 12.88 -18.13
N GLU A 79 -3.62 13.08 -18.67
CA GLU A 79 -3.00 12.20 -19.66
C GLU A 79 -2.19 11.07 -19.02
N ARG A 80 -2.10 11.02 -17.67
CA ARG A 80 -1.32 10.03 -16.90
C ARG A 80 0.14 9.91 -17.35
N LYS A 81 0.80 11.05 -17.56
CA LYS A 81 2.22 11.15 -17.91
C LYS A 81 3.13 10.68 -16.77
N PHE A 82 2.72 10.89 -15.52
CA PHE A 82 3.45 10.42 -14.34
C PHE A 82 2.93 9.05 -13.93
N ARG A 83 3.72 8.01 -14.24
CA ARG A 83 3.39 6.62 -13.93
C ARG A 83 4.62 5.82 -13.54
N SER A 84 4.44 4.92 -12.58
CA SER A 84 5.40 3.90 -12.15
C SER A 84 4.77 2.52 -12.15
N ASP A 85 5.59 1.46 -12.06
CA ASP A 85 5.09 0.08 -11.93
C ASP A 85 4.22 -0.10 -10.69
N LEU A 86 4.55 0.57 -9.59
CA LEU A 86 3.73 0.61 -8.38
C LEU A 86 2.34 1.19 -8.66
N SER A 87 2.28 2.36 -9.29
CA SER A 87 0.99 3.00 -9.63
C SER A 87 0.16 2.12 -10.57
N ALA A 88 0.81 1.52 -11.57
CA ALA A 88 0.16 0.60 -12.52
C ALA A 88 -0.44 -0.61 -11.82
N ARG A 89 0.32 -1.27 -10.93
CA ARG A 89 -0.12 -2.45 -10.17
C ARG A 89 -1.28 -2.12 -9.22
N LEU A 90 -1.21 -0.98 -8.54
CA LEU A 90 -2.21 -0.59 -7.53
C LEU A 90 -3.45 0.11 -8.12
N GLY A 91 -3.46 0.38 -9.43
CA GLY A 91 -4.54 1.13 -10.08
C GLY A 91 -4.56 2.62 -9.71
N MET A 92 -3.39 3.15 -9.34
CA MET A 92 -3.12 4.57 -9.12
C MET A 92 -2.45 5.23 -10.31
#